data_AF-A0A1H0VD22-F1
#
_entry.id   AF-A0A1H0VD22-F1
#
_cell.length_a   1.000
_cell.length_b   1.000
_cell.length_c   1.000
_cell.angle_alpha   90.00
_cell.angle_beta   90.00
_cell.angle_gamma   90.00
#
_symmetry.space_group_name_H-M   'P 1'
#
loop_
_entity.id
_entity.type
_entity.pdbx_description
1 polymer ?
#
loop_
_entity_poly.entity_id
_entity_poly.type
_entity_poly.pdbx_seq_one_letter_code
_entity_poly.pdbx_strand_id
1 'polypeptide(L)'
;MTGAEGGRACVVPRLTSCWPSFAPGGLFVFGPKDAPEVVAHVFQWDTRADVVILRGERDVSAYRVPTFPDTDVFVPELVSWHYHASAAWTLRAVLTIDPPGHPDAPTAVLRSVPGCGIPMERRRPVSIRPTALAGTVGPGERARFRASGAGF
;
A
#
# COMPACT_ATOMS: atom_id res chain seq x y z
N MET A 1 13.98 41.62 7.20
CA MET A 1 12.78 41.03 7.81
C MET A 1 11.62 41.56 6.98
N THR A 2 10.95 40.80 6.11
CA THR A 2 10.16 39.61 6.43
C THR A 2 10.06 38.74 5.18
N GLY A 3 10.46 37.48 5.27
CA GLY A 3 10.11 36.44 4.29
C GLY A 3 8.79 35.80 4.72
N ALA A 4 7.83 35.70 3.80
CA ALA A 4 6.62 34.92 4.00
C ALA A 4 6.59 33.82 2.94
N GLU A 5 6.83 32.59 3.40
CA GLU A 5 6.66 31.34 2.66
C GLU A 5 5.21 31.17 2.19
N GLY A 6 5.04 31.08 0.87
CA GLY A 6 3.81 30.61 0.24
C GLY A 6 3.74 29.08 0.25
N GLY A 7 3.42 28.49 1.40
CA GLY A 7 3.10 27.07 1.51
C GLY A 7 1.72 26.78 0.93
N ARG A 8 1.66 26.34 -0.33
CA ARG A 8 0.41 25.91 -0.98
C ARG A 8 -0.17 24.70 -0.25
N ALA A 9 -1.25 24.90 0.49
CA ALA A 9 -2.14 23.83 0.90
C ALA A 9 -2.78 23.22 -0.36
N CYS A 10 -2.41 21.98 -0.71
CA CYS A 10 -3.15 21.22 -1.71
C CYS A 10 -4.53 20.87 -1.11
N VAL A 11 -5.53 21.67 -1.45
CA VAL A 11 -6.95 21.31 -1.29
C VAL A 11 -7.22 20.15 -2.25
N VAL A 12 -7.33 18.93 -1.72
CA VAL A 12 -7.51 17.72 -2.53
C VAL A 12 -9.02 17.53 -2.81
N PRO A 13 -9.47 17.62 -4.07
CA PRO A 13 -10.82 17.19 -4.45
C PRO A 13 -10.92 15.66 -4.34
N ARG A 14 -12.15 15.11 -4.33
CA ARG A 14 -12.46 13.66 -4.23
C ARG A 14 -11.31 12.76 -4.72
N LEU A 15 -10.84 11.86 -3.84
CA LEU A 15 -9.69 10.97 -3.97
C LEU A 15 -9.63 10.10 -5.26
N THR A 16 -10.65 10.14 -6.12
CA THR A 16 -10.73 9.39 -7.36
C THR A 16 -10.10 10.09 -8.57
N SER A 17 -9.92 11.43 -8.56
CA SER A 17 -9.52 12.15 -9.80
C SER A 17 -8.03 12.49 -9.94
N CYS A 18 -7.19 12.20 -8.94
CA CYS A 18 -5.75 12.53 -8.98
C CYS A 18 -4.85 11.34 -9.30
N TRP A 19 -5.43 10.17 -9.59
CA TRP A 19 -4.66 9.02 -10.04
C TRP A 19 -4.48 9.12 -11.55
N PRO A 20 -3.28 9.43 -12.08
CA PRO A 20 -2.98 9.00 -13.44
C PRO A 20 -3.07 7.46 -13.46
N SER A 21 -3.66 6.89 -14.51
CA SER A 21 -3.86 5.44 -14.70
C SER A 21 -2.60 4.55 -14.61
N PHE A 22 -1.44 5.10 -14.24
CA PHE A 22 -0.13 4.46 -14.33
C PHE A 22 0.79 4.67 -13.11
N ALA A 23 0.32 5.26 -12.00
CA ALA A 23 1.15 5.33 -10.79
C ALA A 23 1.11 3.97 -10.04
N PRO A 24 2.25 3.25 -9.89
CA PRO A 24 2.29 1.89 -9.33
C PRO A 24 2.05 1.83 -7.81
N GLY A 25 1.73 2.96 -7.18
CA GLY A 25 1.50 3.03 -5.75
C GLY A 25 1.61 4.45 -5.17
N GLY A 26 1.46 4.53 -3.85
CA GLY A 26 1.62 5.76 -3.11
C GLY A 26 1.81 5.53 -1.62
N LEU A 27 2.57 6.43 -0.99
CA LEU A 27 2.68 6.55 0.46
C LEU A 27 1.70 7.62 0.96
N PHE A 28 0.89 7.27 1.94
CA PHE A 28 -0.12 8.11 2.55
C PHE A 28 0.23 8.28 4.03
N VAL A 29 0.34 9.52 4.47
CA VAL A 29 0.61 9.84 5.87
C VAL A 29 -0.60 10.60 6.40
N PHE A 30 -1.25 10.03 7.41
CA PHE A 30 -2.43 10.60 8.05
C PHE A 30 -2.10 11.11 9.45
N GLY A 31 -2.72 12.22 9.82
CA GLY A 31 -2.45 12.94 11.07
C GLY A 31 -1.49 14.11 10.90
N PRO A 32 -1.20 14.85 11.99
CA PRO A 32 -0.33 16.03 11.96
C PRO A 32 1.04 15.75 11.35
N LYS A 33 1.60 16.72 10.61
CA LYS A 33 2.87 16.59 9.89
C LYS A 33 4.04 16.15 10.79
N ASP A 34 4.08 16.68 12.02
CA ASP A 34 5.16 16.43 12.97
C ASP A 34 4.89 15.24 13.91
N ALA A 35 3.70 14.65 13.83
CA ALA A 35 3.26 13.52 14.65
C ALA A 35 2.26 12.65 13.87
N PRO A 36 2.72 11.90 12.85
CA PRO A 36 1.83 11.08 12.03
C PRO A 36 1.21 9.95 12.87
N GLU A 37 -0.10 9.79 12.74
CA GLU A 37 -0.85 8.76 13.47
C GLU A 37 -0.92 7.45 12.69
N VAL A 38 -0.98 7.55 11.36
CA VAL A 38 -1.05 6.39 10.47
C VAL A 38 -0.20 6.63 9.24
N VAL A 39 0.60 5.64 8.88
CA VAL A 39 1.33 5.60 7.61
C VAL A 39 0.83 4.41 6.81
N ALA A 40 0.35 4.65 5.60
CA ALA A 40 -0.11 3.59 4.71
C ALA A 40 0.66 3.60 3.39
N HIS A 41 0.95 2.42 2.87
CA HIS A 41 1.49 2.26 1.53
C HIS A 41 0.54 1.43 0.69
N VAL A 42 0.27 1.88 -0.53
CA VAL A 42 -0.51 1.16 -1.54
C VAL A 42 0.44 0.79 -2.67
N PHE A 43 0.51 -0.48 -3.01
CA PHE A 43 1.17 -0.98 -4.21
C PHE A 43 0.10 -1.51 -5.18
N GLN A 44 0.00 -0.89 -6.35
CA GLN A 44 -1.05 -1.13 -7.31
C GLN A 44 -0.60 -2.15 -8.36
N TRP A 45 -1.40 -3.20 -8.53
CA TRP A 45 -1.36 -4.13 -9.66
C TRP A 45 -2.50 -3.80 -10.64
N ASP A 46 -2.63 -4.55 -11.73
CA ASP A 46 -3.67 -4.29 -12.74
C ASP A 46 -5.10 -4.38 -12.20
N THR A 47 -5.39 -5.39 -11.37
CA THR A 47 -6.75 -5.66 -10.84
C THR A 47 -6.78 -5.84 -9.32
N ARG A 48 -5.66 -5.57 -8.64
CA ARG A 48 -5.51 -5.73 -7.19
C ARG A 48 -4.60 -4.65 -6.63
N ALA A 49 -4.69 -4.40 -5.33
CA ALA A 49 -3.74 -3.59 -4.61
C ALA A 49 -3.28 -4.29 -3.34
N ASP A 50 -1.99 -4.19 -3.05
CA ASP A 50 -1.43 -4.57 -1.76
C ASP A 50 -1.33 -3.31 -0.90
N VAL A 51 -1.96 -3.36 0.26
CA VAL A 51 -2.02 -2.24 1.18
C VAL A 51 -1.37 -2.64 2.49
N VAL A 52 -0.50 -1.77 3.01
CA VAL A 52 0.07 -1.87 4.35
C VAL A 52 -0.32 -0.64 5.12
N ILE A 53 -0.77 -0.80 6.36
CA ILE A 53 -1.18 0.29 7.24
C ILE A 53 -0.51 0.14 8.59
N LEU A 54 0.36 1.09 8.90
CA LEU A 54 1.15 1.19 10.12
C LEU A 54 0.47 2.20 11.06
N ARG A 55 0.02 1.74 12.24
CA ARG A 55 -0.54 2.60 13.31
C ARG A 55 0.40 2.73 14.51
N GLY A 56 1.39 1.84 14.55
CA GLY A 56 2.42 1.76 15.56
C GLY A 56 3.27 0.52 15.32
N GLU A 57 4.30 0.33 16.11
CA GLU A 57 5.23 -0.80 15.94
C GLU A 57 4.56 -2.17 16.08
N ARG A 58 3.48 -2.26 16.87
CA ARG A 58 2.75 -3.50 17.18
C ARG A 58 1.36 -3.59 16.56
N ASP A 59 0.94 -2.56 15.83
CA ASP A 59 -0.39 -2.44 15.23
C ASP A 59 -0.23 -2.11 13.75
N VAL A 60 -0.08 -3.18 12.96
CA VAL A 60 0.14 -3.10 11.52
C VAL A 60 -0.74 -4.11 10.81
N SER A 61 -1.56 -3.61 9.89
CA SER A 61 -2.39 -4.44 9.02
C SER A 61 -1.84 -4.41 7.60
N ALA A 62 -1.80 -5.57 6.95
CA ALA A 62 -1.57 -5.66 5.51
C ALA A 62 -2.65 -6.52 4.87
N TYR A 63 -3.01 -6.21 3.64
CA TYR A 63 -4.01 -6.98 2.90
C TYR A 63 -3.88 -6.76 1.39
N ARG A 64 -4.40 -7.73 0.64
CA ARG A 64 -4.58 -7.63 -0.81
C ARG A 64 -6.05 -7.46 -1.14
N VAL A 65 -6.40 -6.32 -1.72
CA VAL A 65 -7.78 -5.96 -2.08
C VAL A 65 -7.96 -6.06 -3.60
N PRO A 66 -9.04 -6.68 -4.12
CA PRO A 66 -9.43 -6.54 -5.52
C PRO A 66 -9.77 -5.08 -5.84
N THR A 67 -9.25 -4.54 -6.94
CA THR A 67 -9.51 -3.15 -7.33
C THR A 67 -10.38 -3.08 -8.57
N PHE A 68 -11.51 -2.40 -8.43
CA PHE A 68 -12.43 -1.97 -9.49
C PHE A 68 -12.42 -0.44 -9.59
N PRO A 69 -13.02 0.17 -10.63
CA PRO A 69 -13.27 1.60 -10.62
C PRO A 69 -13.91 2.04 -9.28
N ASP A 70 -13.43 3.16 -8.72
CA ASP A 70 -13.88 3.75 -7.46
C ASP A 70 -13.67 2.93 -6.16
N THR A 71 -12.85 1.87 -6.20
CA THR A 71 -12.54 1.09 -4.99
C THR A 71 -11.76 1.94 -3.97
N ASP A 72 -12.32 2.12 -2.77
CA ASP A 72 -11.60 2.70 -1.63
C ASP A 72 -10.74 1.63 -0.96
N VAL A 73 -9.47 1.57 -1.36
CA VAL A 73 -8.50 0.59 -0.85
C VAL A 73 -8.26 0.70 0.67
N PHE A 74 -8.66 1.79 1.33
CA PHE A 74 -8.53 1.99 2.77
C PHE A 74 -9.79 1.61 3.57
N VAL A 75 -10.93 1.29 2.93
CA VAL A 75 -12.05 0.57 3.57
C VAL A 75 -12.37 -0.68 2.73
N PRO A 76 -11.51 -1.71 2.75
CA PRO A 76 -11.83 -2.92 2.00
C PRO A 76 -13.02 -3.63 2.64
N GLU A 77 -14.03 -3.98 1.85
CA GLU A 77 -15.09 -4.91 2.27
C GLU A 77 -14.64 -6.36 2.08
N LEU A 78 -13.92 -6.61 0.98
CA LEU A 78 -13.41 -7.91 0.57
C LEU A 78 -11.91 -7.86 0.35
N VAL A 79 -11.22 -8.91 0.77
CA VAL A 79 -9.77 -9.08 0.57
C VAL A 79 -9.48 -10.50 0.10
N SER A 80 -8.39 -10.67 -0.62
CA SER A 80 -7.89 -12.00 -1.02
C SER A 80 -6.84 -12.57 -0.07
N TRP A 81 -6.32 -11.71 0.80
CA TRP A 81 -5.36 -12.04 1.83
C TRP A 81 -5.35 -10.90 2.85
N HIS A 82 -5.15 -11.21 4.13
CA HIS A 82 -4.89 -10.22 5.17
C HIS A 82 -3.91 -10.77 6.20
N TYR A 83 -3.23 -9.87 6.90
CA TYR A 83 -2.35 -10.19 8.00
C TYR A 83 -2.28 -9.01 8.98
N HIS A 84 -2.24 -9.30 10.27
CA HIS A 84 -2.18 -8.28 11.32
C HIS A 84 -1.22 -8.73 12.42
N ALA A 85 -0.17 -7.93 12.65
CA ALA A 85 0.87 -8.20 13.64
C ALA A 85 1.74 -6.95 13.88
N SER A 86 2.92 -7.15 14.48
CA SER A 86 3.96 -6.12 14.53
C SER A 86 4.52 -5.78 13.16
N ALA A 87 5.10 -4.59 13.04
CA ALA A 87 5.66 -4.07 11.80
C ALA A 87 6.62 -5.04 11.12
N ALA A 88 7.55 -5.64 11.87
CA ALA A 88 8.52 -6.57 11.31
C ALA A 88 7.85 -7.81 10.68
N TRP A 89 6.84 -8.39 11.35
CA TRP A 89 6.15 -9.58 10.86
C TRP A 89 5.21 -9.25 9.69
N THR A 90 4.46 -8.16 9.80
CA THR A 90 3.53 -7.73 8.74
C THR A 90 4.27 -7.35 7.46
N LEU A 91 5.41 -6.65 7.57
CA LEU A 91 6.25 -6.32 6.42
C LEU A 91 6.86 -7.56 5.78
N ARG A 92 7.31 -8.55 6.56
CA ARG A 92 7.78 -9.83 6.00
C ARG A 92 6.65 -10.56 5.26
N ALA A 93 5.47 -10.61 5.85
CA ALA A 93 4.33 -11.30 5.27
C ALA A 93 3.89 -10.68 3.93
N VAL A 94 3.79 -9.35 3.85
CA VAL A 94 3.40 -8.67 2.60
C VAL A 94 4.51 -8.65 1.55
N LEU A 95 5.79 -8.70 1.92
CA LEU A 95 6.89 -8.76 0.95
C LEU A 95 7.14 -10.17 0.39
N THR A 96 6.51 -11.19 0.99
CA THR A 96 6.64 -12.60 0.57
C THR A 96 5.39 -13.16 -0.08
N ILE A 97 4.35 -12.34 -0.23
CA ILE A 97 3.16 -12.73 -0.98
C ILE A 97 3.51 -12.82 -2.47
N ASP A 98 3.09 -13.90 -3.12
CA ASP A 98 3.28 -14.05 -4.56
C ASP A 98 2.47 -13.00 -5.33
N PRO A 99 2.96 -12.53 -6.48
CA PRO A 99 2.26 -11.55 -7.31
C PRO A 99 0.94 -12.13 -7.85
N PRO A 100 -0.08 -11.30 -8.11
CA PRO A 100 -1.30 -11.77 -8.78
C PRO A 100 -0.98 -12.50 -10.10
N GLY A 101 -1.62 -13.65 -10.33
CA GLY A 101 -1.37 -14.50 -11.51
C GLY A 101 -0.35 -15.62 -11.28
N HIS A 102 0.40 -15.60 -10.18
CA HIS A 102 1.19 -16.76 -9.76
C HIS A 102 0.28 -17.92 -9.29
N PRO A 103 0.64 -19.20 -9.52
CA PRO A 103 -0.16 -20.34 -9.06
C PRO A 103 -0.45 -20.36 -7.56
N ASP A 104 0.53 -19.91 -6.76
CA ASP A 104 0.44 -19.86 -5.30
C ASP A 104 -0.09 -18.50 -4.77
N ALA A 105 -0.47 -17.57 -5.66
CA ALA A 105 -1.01 -16.29 -5.25
C ALA A 105 -2.33 -16.48 -4.49
N PRO A 106 -2.55 -15.75 -3.37
CA PRO A 106 -3.83 -15.78 -2.69
C PRO A 106 -4.98 -15.34 -3.61
N THR A 107 -5.94 -16.22 -3.82
CA THR A 107 -7.11 -16.01 -4.69
C THR A 107 -8.45 -16.13 -3.96
N ALA A 108 -8.42 -16.41 -2.66
CA ALA A 108 -9.62 -16.48 -1.83
C ALA A 108 -10.40 -15.16 -1.86
N VAL A 109 -11.68 -15.22 -1.49
CA VAL A 109 -12.49 -14.02 -1.23
C VAL A 109 -12.91 -14.08 0.23
N LEU A 110 -12.33 -13.19 1.02
CA LEU A 110 -12.52 -13.12 2.47
C LEU A 110 -13.18 -11.79 2.81
N ARG A 111 -14.03 -11.78 3.84
CA ARG A 111 -14.42 -10.50 4.46
C ARG A 111 -13.20 -9.87 5.11
N SER A 112 -13.09 -8.55 4.96
CA SER A 112 -12.10 -7.78 5.69
C SER A 112 -12.29 -7.92 7.20
N VAL A 113 -11.18 -8.01 7.94
CA VAL A 113 -11.21 -8.08 9.41
C VAL A 113 -11.48 -6.69 9.97
N PRO A 114 -12.30 -6.55 11.03
CA PRO A 114 -12.49 -5.27 11.71
C PRO A 114 -11.16 -4.62 12.08
N GLY A 115 -10.99 -3.34 11.77
CA GLY A 115 -9.77 -2.57 12.05
C GLY A 115 -8.69 -2.60 10.96
N CYS A 116 -8.83 -3.44 9.91
CA CYS A 116 -7.90 -3.42 8.78
C CYS A 116 -7.91 -2.08 8.02
N GLY A 117 -9.07 -1.46 7.87
CA GLY A 117 -9.23 -0.18 7.18
C GLY A 117 -8.89 1.05 8.03
N ILE A 118 -8.81 2.21 7.39
CA ILE A 118 -8.70 3.53 8.05
C ILE A 118 -10.07 4.18 7.99
N PRO A 119 -10.76 4.38 9.14
CA PRO A 119 -12.01 5.12 9.20
C PRO A 119 -11.85 6.55 8.65
N MET A 120 -12.90 7.08 8.01
CA MET A 120 -12.84 8.37 7.31
C MET A 120 -12.40 9.52 8.23
N GLU A 121 -12.75 9.45 9.50
CA GLU A 121 -12.45 10.44 10.54
C GLU A 121 -10.94 10.55 10.80
N ARG A 122 -10.19 9.45 10.59
CA ARG A 122 -8.73 9.40 10.76
C ARG A 122 -7.95 9.67 9.48
N ARG A 123 -8.63 9.94 8.36
CA ARG A 123 -7.97 10.20 7.07
C ARG A 123 -7.57 11.66 6.88
N ARG A 124 -7.78 12.51 7.88
CA ARG A 124 -7.50 13.94 7.79
C ARG A 124 -6.69 14.40 9.01
N PRO A 125 -5.65 15.24 8.82
CA PRO A 125 -5.07 15.64 7.53
C PRO A 125 -4.35 14.47 6.83
N VAL A 126 -4.16 14.56 5.51
CA VAL A 126 -3.42 13.55 4.72
C VAL A 126 -2.36 14.22 3.84
N SER A 127 -1.17 13.63 3.82
CA SER A 127 -0.11 13.94 2.86
C SER A 127 0.13 12.72 1.98
N ILE A 128 0.16 12.92 0.66
CA ILE A 128 0.40 11.85 -0.32
C ILE A 128 1.78 12.06 -0.94
N ARG A 129 2.60 11.02 -0.92
CA ARG A 129 3.89 10.98 -1.62
C ARG A 129 3.82 9.87 -2.67
N PRO A 130 3.75 10.22 -3.96
CA PRO A 130 3.82 9.23 -5.03
C PRO A 130 5.13 8.44 -4.90
N THR A 131 5.03 7.11 -4.87
CA THR A 131 6.20 6.25 -4.91
C THR A 131 6.51 5.93 -6.36
N ALA A 132 7.51 6.62 -6.91
CA ALA A 132 8.06 6.29 -8.22
C ALA A 132 8.87 5.01 -8.11
N LEU A 133 8.19 3.85 -8.09
CA LEU A 133 8.80 2.63 -8.59
C LEU A 133 8.71 2.68 -10.12
N ALA A 134 9.53 3.57 -10.71
CA ALA A 134 9.90 3.52 -12.11
C ALA A 134 10.80 2.28 -12.29
N GLY A 135 10.17 1.12 -12.35
CA GLY A 135 10.80 -0.14 -12.69
C GLY A 135 9.98 -0.79 -13.78
N THR A 136 10.20 -0.35 -15.02
CA THR A 136 9.85 -1.14 -16.21
C THR A 136 10.62 -2.45 -16.11
N VAL A 137 10.05 -3.47 -15.46
CA VAL A 137 10.55 -4.84 -15.62
C VAL A 137 9.97 -5.30 -16.95
N GLY A 138 10.76 -5.14 -18.02
CA GLY A 138 10.43 -5.72 -19.31
C GLY A 138 10.23 -7.23 -19.19
N PRO A 139 9.37 -7.83 -20.03
CA PRO A 139 9.19 -9.27 -20.06
C PRO A 139 10.46 -9.90 -20.67
N GLY A 140 11.45 -10.24 -19.85
CA GLY A 140 12.68 -10.82 -20.37
C GLY A 140 13.79 -11.19 -19.39
N GLU A 141 13.86 -10.62 -18.19
CA GLU A 141 15.06 -10.80 -17.35
C GLU A 141 14.73 -11.16 -15.89
N ARG A 142 14.26 -12.39 -15.69
CA ARG A 142 14.26 -13.07 -14.38
C ARG A 142 14.74 -14.51 -14.52
N ALA A 143 15.94 -14.68 -15.03
CA ALA A 143 16.65 -15.95 -14.92
C ALA A 143 18.15 -15.68 -14.77
N ARG A 144 18.60 -15.50 -13.52
CA ARG A 144 19.93 -15.90 -13.02
C ARG A 144 20.15 -15.31 -11.62
N PHE A 145 19.55 -15.95 -10.63
CA PHE A 145 20.28 -16.16 -9.39
C PHE A 145 20.12 -17.62 -9.00
N ARG A 146 20.87 -18.48 -9.70
CA ARG A 146 21.19 -19.81 -9.18
C ARG A 146 22.08 -19.57 -7.98
N ALA A 147 21.57 -19.82 -6.78
CA ALA A 147 22.42 -20.09 -5.64
C ALA A 147 23.31 -21.29 -6.02
N SER A 148 24.61 -21.02 -6.16
CA SER A 148 25.62 -22.07 -6.15
C SER A 148 25.64 -22.64 -4.74
N GLY A 149 24.97 -23.77 -4.55
CA GLY A 149 25.13 -24.64 -3.39
C GLY A 149 26.06 -25.78 -3.76
N ALA A 150 27.36 -25.58 -3.58
CA ALA A 150 28.22 -26.63 -3.02
C ALA A 150 27.79 -26.76 -1.54
N GLY A 151 27.72 -27.90 -0.88
CA GLY A 151 28.21 -29.25 -1.04
C GLY A 151 27.80 -30.00 0.24
N PHE A 152 28.02 -31.31 0.25
CA PHE A 152 27.77 -32.22 1.37
C PHE A 152 28.38 -31.80 2.72
#